data_AF-A0A315XU07-F1
#
_entry.id   AF-A0A315XU07-F1
#
_cell.length_a   1.000
_cell.length_b   1.000
_cell.length_c   1.000
_cell.angle_alpha   90.00
_cell.angle_beta   90.00
_cell.angle_gamma   90.00
#
_symmetry.space_group_name_H-M   'P 1'
#
loop_
_entity.id
_entity.type
_entity.pdbx_description
1 polymer ?
#
loop_
_entity_poly.entity_id
_entity_poly.type
_entity_poly.pdbx_seq_one_letter_code
_entity_poly.pdbx_strand_id
1 'polypeptide(L)'
;MEQLLVSHWHKNTRYEIQSIDSVEYIVPCEYGSVYDPIKSENTMMTDALNLGKYLTENDLCQNEMVLDFVHKYGLLGIMPDIAGSDIGKSERVIVRDNIFTDSGIVDVNEFAKTFFPLDIIDLFDKANKKGKLRLYYRSPIYSTMFLRKYRYCEPLEWVKKYFKYLYSFTISKESKLTEFIPPRLTYKIDNRNGLNLLCEYDSLKAMIDLAFAKAVTDDKKLLRTCKHCGKLFYATDIRSEFCSARCRNQYNVYKSRAKH
;
A
#
# COMPACT_ATOMS: atom_id res chain seq x y z
N MET A 1 -24.97 7.16 9.19
CA MET A 1 -24.67 7.56 7.80
C MET A 1 -23.60 6.61 7.32
N GLU A 2 -23.94 5.67 6.46
CA GLU A 2 -22.99 4.65 5.99
C GLU A 2 -22.01 5.35 5.04
N GLN A 3 -20.77 5.56 5.49
CA GLN A 3 -19.74 6.14 4.63
C GLN A 3 -19.43 5.16 3.52
N LEU A 4 -19.76 5.53 2.28
CA LEU A 4 -19.43 4.74 1.11
C LEU A 4 -17.94 4.92 0.84
N LEU A 5 -17.15 3.90 1.18
CA LEU A 5 -15.73 3.83 0.85
C LEU A 5 -15.58 3.48 -0.62
N VAL A 6 -14.82 4.29 -1.36
CA VAL A 6 -14.53 4.03 -2.77
C VAL A 6 -13.03 3.97 -2.99
N SER A 7 -12.55 2.80 -3.43
CA SER A 7 -11.13 2.45 -3.35
C SER A 7 -10.58 1.73 -4.59
N HIS A 8 -11.32 1.72 -5.70
CA HIS A 8 -10.93 0.99 -6.91
C HIS A 8 -9.44 1.16 -7.23
N TRP A 9 -8.70 0.05 -7.22
CA TRP A 9 -7.26 -0.01 -7.38
C TRP A 9 -6.90 -0.73 -8.68
N HIS A 10 -5.89 -0.22 -9.39
CA HIS A 10 -5.39 -0.75 -10.65
C HIS A 10 -4.21 -1.64 -10.33
N LYS A 11 -4.25 -2.84 -10.88
CA LYS A 11 -3.21 -3.83 -10.72
C LYS A 11 -2.84 -4.38 -12.09
N ASN A 12 -1.60 -4.15 -12.51
CA ASN A 12 -1.02 -4.76 -13.69
C ASN A 12 -0.87 -6.27 -13.52
N THR A 13 -0.92 -6.99 -14.64
CA THR A 13 -0.83 -8.47 -14.65
C THR A 13 0.56 -8.94 -14.25
N ARG A 14 1.59 -8.14 -14.58
CA ARG A 14 3.00 -8.49 -14.42
C ARG A 14 3.83 -7.27 -14.03
N TYR A 15 4.75 -7.49 -13.10
CA TYR A 15 5.76 -6.53 -12.64
C TYR A 15 7.15 -7.17 -12.70
N GLU A 16 8.14 -6.35 -12.99
CA GLU A 16 9.56 -6.74 -12.96
C GLU A 16 10.36 -5.73 -12.15
N ILE A 17 11.56 -6.13 -11.73
CA ILE A 17 12.55 -5.19 -11.21
C ILE A 17 13.50 -4.82 -12.34
N GLN A 18 13.67 -3.53 -12.59
CA GLN A 18 14.59 -3.00 -13.59
C GLN A 18 15.48 -1.93 -12.96
N SER A 19 16.77 -1.93 -13.30
CA SER A 19 17.71 -0.88 -12.90
C SER A 19 17.70 0.24 -13.93
N ILE A 20 17.36 1.45 -13.49
CA ILE A 20 17.28 2.67 -14.32
C ILE A 20 18.08 3.74 -13.59
N ASP A 21 19.12 4.27 -14.25
CA ASP A 21 20.04 5.27 -13.68
C ASP A 21 20.59 4.88 -12.29
N SER A 22 20.97 3.61 -12.13
CA SER A 22 21.46 3.01 -10.87
C SER A 22 20.44 2.89 -9.73
N VAL A 23 19.16 3.14 -10.00
CA VAL A 23 18.05 2.91 -9.05
C VAL A 23 17.23 1.71 -9.52
N GLU A 24 16.97 0.77 -8.64
CA GLU A 24 16.05 -0.34 -8.92
C GLU A 24 14.59 0.08 -8.75
N TYR A 25 13.79 -0.19 -9.77
CA TYR A 25 12.37 0.13 -9.82
C TYR A 25 11.51 -1.12 -9.99
N ILE A 26 10.35 -1.11 -9.35
CA ILE A 26 9.26 -2.04 -9.69
C ILE A 26 8.51 -1.45 -10.89
N VAL A 27 8.63 -2.11 -12.04
CA VAL A 27 8.12 -1.65 -13.34
C VAL A 27 6.93 -2.50 -13.77
N PRO A 28 5.79 -1.90 -14.14
CA PRO A 28 4.67 -2.63 -14.71
C PRO A 28 4.95 -3.01 -16.18
N CYS A 29 4.72 -4.26 -16.53
CA CYS A 29 4.97 -4.78 -17.88
C CYS A 29 3.69 -4.88 -18.72
N GLU A 30 2.56 -5.18 -18.10
CA GLU A 30 1.31 -5.52 -18.80
C GLU A 30 0.09 -4.90 -18.11
N TYR A 31 -0.74 -4.20 -18.89
CA TYR A 31 -1.94 -3.58 -18.37
C TYR A 31 -2.89 -4.64 -17.81
N GLY A 32 -3.28 -4.49 -16.54
CA GLY A 32 -4.13 -5.44 -15.85
C GLY A 32 -5.54 -4.93 -15.56
N SER A 33 -6.06 -5.27 -14.39
CA SER A 33 -7.45 -5.06 -14.00
C SER A 33 -7.61 -4.04 -12.88
N VAL A 34 -8.85 -3.60 -12.69
CA VAL A 34 -9.25 -2.75 -11.57
C VAL A 34 -10.05 -3.60 -10.59
N TYR A 35 -9.76 -3.50 -9.31
CA TYR A 35 -10.45 -4.25 -8.26
C TYR A 35 -10.76 -3.38 -7.04
N ASP A 36 -11.62 -3.85 -6.14
CA ASP A 36 -11.90 -3.21 -4.86
C ASP A 36 -11.01 -3.82 -3.76
N PRO A 37 -9.98 -3.09 -3.28
CA PRO A 37 -9.04 -3.60 -2.29
C PRO A 37 -9.63 -3.70 -0.87
N ILE A 38 -10.74 -3.02 -0.56
CA ILE A 38 -11.36 -3.02 0.78
C ILE A 38 -11.80 -4.44 1.17
N LYS A 39 -12.30 -5.21 0.20
CA LYS A 39 -12.71 -6.61 0.40
C LYS A 39 -11.60 -7.52 0.94
N SER A 40 -10.35 -7.06 0.86
CA SER A 40 -9.16 -7.79 1.28
C SER A 40 -8.27 -7.00 2.25
N GLU A 41 -8.77 -5.91 2.87
CA GLU A 41 -7.93 -4.98 3.64
C GLU A 41 -7.14 -5.67 4.77
N ASN A 42 -7.79 -6.52 5.57
CA ASN A 42 -7.14 -7.22 6.68
C ASN A 42 -6.08 -8.21 6.18
N THR A 43 -6.39 -8.97 5.12
CA THR A 43 -5.44 -9.91 4.51
C THR A 43 -4.24 -9.17 3.96
N MET A 44 -4.48 -8.08 3.22
CA MET A 44 -3.43 -7.25 2.62
C MET A 44 -2.54 -6.62 3.69
N MET A 45 -3.13 -6.09 4.76
CA MET A 45 -2.39 -5.59 5.92
C MET A 45 -1.52 -6.69 6.54
N THR A 46 -2.07 -7.88 6.79
CA THR A 46 -1.28 -8.97 7.37
C THR A 46 -0.17 -9.44 6.42
N ASP A 47 -0.39 -9.47 5.11
CA ASP A 47 0.65 -9.83 4.16
C ASP A 47 1.74 -8.75 4.10
N ALA A 48 1.39 -7.46 4.19
CA ALA A 48 2.34 -6.35 4.29
C ALA A 48 3.19 -6.45 5.57
N LEU A 49 2.57 -6.75 6.72
CA LEU A 49 3.26 -6.93 7.99
C LEU A 49 4.21 -8.14 7.97
N ASN A 50 3.78 -9.27 7.41
CA ASN A 50 4.63 -10.44 7.29
C ASN A 50 5.77 -10.25 6.29
N LEU A 51 5.54 -9.49 5.20
CA LEU A 51 6.60 -9.08 4.30
C LEU A 51 7.60 -8.18 5.03
N GLY A 52 7.13 -7.18 5.79
CA GLY A 52 7.98 -6.33 6.61
C GLY A 52 8.82 -7.11 7.63
N LYS A 53 8.20 -8.10 8.29
CA LYS A 53 8.91 -9.07 9.14
C LYS A 53 10.01 -9.80 8.37
N TYR A 54 9.66 -10.40 7.24
CA TYR A 54 10.61 -11.15 6.41
C TYR A 54 11.80 -10.28 5.99
N LEU A 55 11.55 -9.07 5.47
CA LEU A 55 12.56 -8.12 5.04
C LEU A 55 13.46 -7.63 6.19
N THR A 56 12.98 -7.69 7.42
CA THR A 56 13.74 -7.29 8.62
C THR A 56 14.62 -8.43 9.13
N GLU A 57 14.14 -9.68 9.02
CA GLU A 57 14.78 -10.86 9.60
C GLU A 57 15.65 -11.65 8.60
N ASN A 58 15.54 -11.41 7.30
CA ASN A 58 16.17 -12.20 6.25
C ASN A 58 16.76 -11.32 5.16
N ASP A 59 17.93 -11.68 4.64
CA ASP A 59 18.59 -10.96 3.53
C ASP A 59 18.39 -11.62 2.15
N LEU A 60 17.94 -12.87 2.13
CA LEU A 60 17.73 -13.64 0.90
C LEU A 60 16.35 -13.36 0.28
N CYS A 61 16.24 -13.50 -1.04
CA CYS A 61 14.97 -13.49 -1.79
C CYS A 61 14.03 -12.29 -1.52
N GLN A 62 14.53 -11.19 -0.95
CA GLN A 62 13.71 -10.03 -0.59
C GLN A 62 12.95 -9.47 -1.80
N ASN A 63 13.64 -9.37 -2.93
CA ASN A 63 13.08 -8.83 -4.17
C ASN A 63 11.91 -9.67 -4.70
N GLU A 64 12.02 -10.99 -4.65
CA GLU A 64 10.96 -11.93 -5.06
C GLU A 64 9.73 -11.78 -4.17
N MET A 65 9.92 -11.69 -2.86
CA MET A 65 8.83 -11.51 -1.91
C MET A 65 8.11 -10.15 -2.08
N VAL A 66 8.85 -9.09 -2.43
CA VAL A 66 8.23 -7.81 -2.81
C VAL A 66 7.45 -7.95 -4.11
N LEU A 67 8.00 -8.64 -5.12
CA LEU A 67 7.31 -8.90 -6.38
C LEU A 67 6.02 -9.69 -6.17
N ASP A 68 6.01 -10.71 -5.33
CA ASP A 68 4.81 -11.49 -5.01
C ASP A 68 3.69 -10.59 -4.44
N PHE A 69 4.05 -9.65 -3.56
CA PHE A 69 3.09 -8.71 -2.99
C PHE A 69 2.49 -7.80 -4.08
N VAL A 70 3.32 -7.19 -4.94
CA VAL A 70 2.83 -6.27 -5.98
C VAL A 70 2.08 -7.00 -7.10
N HIS A 71 2.41 -8.25 -7.43
CA HIS A 71 1.60 -9.07 -8.34
C HIS A 71 0.22 -9.39 -7.75
N LYS A 72 0.15 -9.55 -6.42
CA LYS A 72 -1.10 -9.82 -5.73
C LYS A 72 -1.99 -8.59 -5.62
N TYR A 73 -1.43 -7.42 -5.28
CA TYR A 73 -2.20 -6.22 -4.91
C TYR A 73 -1.95 -4.98 -5.78
N GLY A 74 -0.82 -4.92 -6.47
CA GLY A 74 -0.37 -3.76 -7.23
C GLY A 74 0.63 -2.90 -6.46
N LEU A 75 1.07 -1.83 -7.12
CA LEU A 75 1.97 -0.83 -6.53
C LEU A 75 1.28 -0.09 -5.37
N LEU A 76 2.08 0.49 -4.47
CA LEU A 76 1.60 1.10 -3.23
C LEU A 76 0.91 2.45 -3.44
N GLY A 77 1.19 3.14 -4.54
CA GLY A 77 0.77 4.52 -4.76
C GLY A 77 1.58 5.52 -3.91
N ILE A 78 2.90 5.38 -3.84
CA ILE A 78 3.75 6.28 -3.04
C ILE A 78 3.67 7.74 -3.52
N MET A 79 3.62 8.01 -4.82
CA MET A 79 3.51 9.38 -5.34
C MET A 79 2.28 10.13 -4.82
N PRO A 80 1.05 9.60 -4.94
CA PRO A 80 -0.13 10.24 -4.36
C PRO A 80 -0.15 10.18 -2.82
N ASP A 81 0.60 9.29 -2.17
CA ASP A 81 0.75 9.34 -0.72
C ASP A 81 1.50 10.62 -0.30
N ILE A 82 2.62 10.91 -0.97
CA ILE A 82 3.50 12.06 -0.68
C ILE A 82 2.86 13.38 -1.13
N ALA A 83 2.55 13.51 -2.43
CA ALA A 83 2.04 14.74 -3.04
C ALA A 83 0.50 14.85 -2.93
N GLY A 84 -0.15 13.71 -3.10
CA GLY A 84 -1.59 13.49 -3.28
C GLY A 84 -2.29 14.48 -4.17
N SER A 85 -3.61 14.59 -3.97
CA SER A 85 -4.56 14.91 -5.05
C SER A 85 -4.39 16.25 -5.79
N ASP A 86 -3.50 17.14 -5.31
CA ASP A 86 -3.19 18.41 -5.95
C ASP A 86 -2.05 18.34 -6.98
N ILE A 87 -1.40 17.18 -7.15
CA ILE A 87 -0.36 17.02 -8.18
C ILE A 87 -0.89 17.38 -9.58
N GLY A 88 -0.12 18.19 -10.33
CA GLY A 88 -0.50 18.65 -11.66
C GLY A 88 -1.56 19.77 -11.70
N LYS A 89 -1.95 20.34 -10.54
CA LYS A 89 -2.73 21.60 -10.50
C LYS A 89 -1.86 22.86 -10.49
N SER A 90 -0.62 22.73 -10.02
CA SER A 90 0.36 23.81 -9.87
C SER A 90 1.73 23.28 -10.25
N GLU A 91 2.60 24.14 -10.79
CA GLU A 91 3.99 23.82 -11.15
C GLU A 91 4.80 23.31 -9.96
N ARG A 92 4.36 23.63 -8.74
CA ARG A 92 4.97 23.16 -7.51
C ARG A 92 4.00 22.33 -6.69
N VAL A 93 4.54 21.32 -6.01
CA VAL A 93 3.81 20.44 -5.10
C VAL A 93 4.41 20.46 -3.71
N ILE A 94 3.55 20.40 -2.70
CA ILE A 94 3.96 20.30 -1.30
C ILE A 94 4.21 18.82 -0.99
N VAL A 95 5.45 18.50 -0.66
CA VAL A 95 5.89 17.21 -0.11
C VAL A 95 5.75 17.30 1.40
N ARG A 96 4.81 16.53 1.96
CA ARG A 96 4.57 16.49 3.42
C ARG A 96 5.57 15.56 4.10
N ASP A 97 5.63 15.62 5.44
CA ASP A 97 6.42 14.68 6.23
C ASP A 97 6.01 13.24 5.90
N ASN A 98 7.01 12.43 5.53
CA ASN A 98 6.83 11.07 5.09
C ASN A 98 8.10 10.26 5.37
N ILE A 99 8.06 8.95 5.11
CA ILE A 99 9.21 8.07 5.38
C ILE A 99 10.23 8.02 4.24
N PHE A 100 9.94 8.60 3.08
CA PHE A 100 10.71 8.43 1.85
C PHE A 100 11.65 9.61 1.59
N THR A 101 11.17 10.84 1.78
CA THR A 101 11.89 12.08 1.46
C THR A 101 11.67 13.15 2.52
N ASP A 102 12.53 14.16 2.53
CA ASP A 102 12.33 15.38 3.32
C ASP A 102 11.08 16.14 2.84
N SER A 103 10.44 16.86 3.76
CA SER A 103 9.30 17.72 3.45
C SER A 103 9.75 19.05 2.83
N GLY A 104 8.88 19.64 2.01
CA GLY A 104 9.20 20.89 1.32
C GLY A 104 8.28 21.18 0.13
N ILE A 105 8.72 22.09 -0.72
CA ILE A 105 8.03 22.47 -1.96
C ILE A 105 8.98 22.16 -3.11
N VAL A 106 8.54 21.33 -4.04
CA VAL A 106 9.34 20.86 -5.18
C VAL A 106 8.64 21.13 -6.50
N ASP A 107 9.42 21.23 -7.58
CA ASP A 107 8.86 21.25 -8.93
C ASP A 107 8.13 19.93 -9.22
N VAL A 108 6.95 20.02 -9.80
CA VAL A 108 6.06 18.88 -9.97
C VAL A 108 6.58 17.88 -11.01
N ASN A 109 7.27 18.34 -12.06
CA ASN A 109 7.82 17.48 -13.10
C ASN A 109 9.11 16.83 -12.58
N GLU A 110 9.97 17.56 -11.86
CA GLU A 110 11.13 16.97 -11.17
C GLU A 110 10.69 15.88 -10.17
N PHE A 111 9.64 16.15 -9.39
CA PHE A 111 9.09 15.14 -8.48
C PHE A 111 8.55 13.92 -9.23
N ALA A 112 7.80 14.14 -10.32
CA ALA A 112 7.21 13.07 -11.12
C ALA A 112 8.25 12.14 -11.76
N LYS A 113 9.44 12.65 -12.15
CA LYS A 113 10.53 11.81 -12.71
C LYS A 113 10.90 10.64 -11.81
N THR A 114 10.79 10.81 -10.48
CA THR A 114 11.00 9.74 -9.49
C THR A 114 10.12 8.51 -9.75
N PHE A 115 8.93 8.70 -10.30
CA PHE A 115 7.93 7.64 -10.49
C PHE A 115 7.64 7.33 -11.96
N PHE A 116 8.18 8.12 -12.88
CA PHE A 116 8.09 7.89 -14.32
C PHE A 116 9.49 7.85 -14.95
N PRO A 117 10.40 6.97 -14.47
CA PRO A 117 11.79 6.94 -14.91
C PRO A 117 11.97 6.51 -16.37
N LEU A 118 10.93 5.89 -16.96
CA LEU A 118 10.94 5.40 -18.33
C LEU A 118 10.27 6.34 -19.34
N ASP A 119 9.70 7.45 -18.86
CA ASP A 119 8.87 8.34 -19.66
C ASP A 119 9.31 9.80 -19.51
N ILE A 120 9.28 10.54 -20.62
CA ILE A 120 9.39 12.00 -20.57
C ILE A 120 8.00 12.55 -20.22
N ILE A 121 7.81 12.85 -18.94
CA ILE A 121 6.52 13.33 -18.42
C ILE A 121 6.47 14.87 -18.40
N ASP A 122 5.39 15.40 -18.95
CA ASP A 122 4.92 16.76 -18.68
C ASP A 122 3.48 16.67 -18.17
N LEU A 123 3.31 16.94 -16.86
CA LEU A 123 2.01 16.86 -16.21
C LEU A 123 1.01 17.95 -16.68
N PHE A 124 1.49 19.01 -17.35
CA PHE A 124 0.66 20.09 -17.87
C PHE A 124 0.27 19.94 -19.32
N ASP A 125 0.92 19.04 -20.08
CA ASP A 125 0.61 18.83 -21.48
C ASP A 125 -0.86 18.39 -21.65
N LYS A 126 -1.64 19.25 -22.33
CA LYS A 126 -3.07 19.05 -22.57
C LYS A 126 -3.34 17.79 -23.41
N ALA A 127 -2.38 17.30 -24.20
CA ALA A 127 -2.49 16.05 -24.95
C ALA A 127 -2.66 14.82 -24.02
N ASN A 128 -2.13 14.88 -22.80
CA ASN A 128 -2.23 13.80 -21.81
C ASN A 128 -3.64 13.61 -21.22
N LYS A 129 -4.61 14.49 -21.54
CA LYS A 129 -5.99 14.36 -21.08
C LYS A 129 -6.81 13.29 -21.84
N LYS A 130 -6.41 12.89 -23.05
CA LYS A 130 -7.18 11.97 -23.91
C LYS A 130 -7.01 10.47 -23.61
N GLY A 131 -6.01 10.07 -22.80
CA GLY A 131 -5.72 8.67 -22.44
C GLY A 131 -5.98 8.28 -20.98
N LYS A 132 -6.69 9.13 -20.22
CA LYS A 132 -6.96 8.93 -18.79
C LYS A 132 -7.83 7.70 -18.57
N LEU A 133 -7.36 6.78 -17.73
CA LEU A 133 -8.23 5.78 -17.14
C LEU A 133 -9.30 6.51 -16.33
N ARG A 134 -10.53 6.54 -16.85
CA ARG A 134 -11.69 7.11 -16.16
C ARG A 134 -12.16 6.09 -15.14
N LEU A 135 -11.54 6.10 -13.97
CA LEU A 135 -12.13 5.47 -12.82
C LEU A 135 -13.20 6.41 -12.28
N TYR A 136 -14.44 5.98 -12.47
CA TYR A 136 -15.56 6.66 -11.84
C TYR A 136 -15.27 6.75 -10.34
N TYR A 137 -15.54 7.92 -9.79
CA TYR A 137 -15.44 8.17 -8.36
C TYR A 137 -14.01 8.15 -7.77
N ARG A 138 -12.95 8.40 -8.54
CA ARG A 138 -11.59 8.60 -7.99
C ARG A 138 -11.07 10.02 -8.24
N SER A 139 -10.18 10.47 -7.35
CA SER A 139 -9.40 11.70 -7.53
C SER A 139 -8.66 11.74 -8.89
N PRO A 140 -8.59 12.90 -9.57
CA PRO A 140 -7.92 13.04 -10.88
C PRO A 140 -6.45 12.60 -10.91
N ILE A 141 -5.76 12.61 -9.76
CA ILE A 141 -4.38 12.09 -9.63
C ILE A 141 -4.29 10.62 -10.03
N TYR A 142 -5.31 9.84 -9.71
CA TYR A 142 -5.35 8.42 -10.01
C TYR A 142 -5.35 8.19 -11.53
N SER A 143 -6.10 9.02 -12.24
CA SER A 143 -6.11 9.02 -13.71
C SER A 143 -4.80 9.50 -14.33
N THR A 144 -3.95 10.21 -13.58
CA THR A 144 -2.61 10.65 -13.99
C THR A 144 -1.57 9.55 -13.73
N MET A 145 -1.67 8.86 -12.58
CA MET A 145 -0.78 7.75 -12.20
C MET A 145 -0.95 6.53 -13.10
N PHE A 146 -2.19 6.22 -13.51
CA PHE A 146 -2.49 5.07 -14.38
C PHE A 146 -2.89 5.49 -15.79
N LEU A 147 -2.28 6.57 -16.32
CA LEU A 147 -2.37 6.90 -17.73
C LEU A 147 -1.85 5.71 -18.53
N ARG A 148 -2.63 5.21 -19.50
CA ARG A 148 -2.13 4.14 -20.42
C ARG A 148 -0.85 4.53 -21.16
N LYS A 149 -0.59 5.84 -21.27
CA LYS A 149 0.59 6.41 -21.94
C LYS A 149 1.87 6.29 -21.10
N TYR A 150 1.77 6.22 -19.77
CA TYR A 150 2.92 6.31 -18.87
C TYR A 150 2.98 5.12 -17.91
N ARG A 151 4.20 4.66 -17.63
CA ARG A 151 4.48 3.56 -16.72
C ARG A 151 4.86 4.12 -15.36
N TYR A 152 3.85 4.25 -14.50
CA TYR A 152 4.10 4.53 -13.09
C TYR A 152 4.88 3.37 -12.46
N CYS A 153 6.04 3.71 -11.91
CA CYS A 153 6.97 2.81 -11.25
C CYS A 153 7.17 3.26 -9.79
N GLU A 154 7.67 2.37 -8.94
CA GLU A 154 8.05 2.72 -7.56
C GLU A 154 9.49 2.27 -7.28
N PRO A 155 10.33 3.12 -6.66
CA PRO A 155 11.66 2.69 -6.24
C PRO A 155 11.55 1.48 -5.30
N LEU A 156 12.27 0.40 -5.62
CA LEU A 156 12.21 -0.86 -4.89
C LEU A 156 12.57 -0.67 -3.41
N GLU A 157 13.61 0.12 -3.14
CA GLU A 157 14.05 0.41 -1.78
C GLU A 157 13.01 1.21 -0.98
N TRP A 158 12.20 2.05 -1.62
CA TRP A 158 11.11 2.75 -0.93
C TRP A 158 10.00 1.78 -0.54
N VAL A 159 9.65 0.85 -1.44
CA VAL A 159 8.67 -0.21 -1.16
C VAL A 159 9.14 -1.09 0.00
N LYS A 160 10.42 -1.52 0.02
CA LYS A 160 11.00 -2.26 1.16
C LYS A 160 10.99 -1.43 2.45
N LYS A 161 11.40 -0.16 2.37
CA LYS A 161 11.43 0.78 3.51
C LYS A 161 10.05 0.89 4.16
N TYR A 162 8.99 0.99 3.35
CA TYR A 162 7.62 1.03 3.84
C TYR A 162 7.22 -0.22 4.63
N PHE A 163 7.46 -1.42 4.10
CA PHE A 163 7.09 -2.64 4.80
C PHE A 163 7.87 -2.82 6.11
N LYS A 164 9.18 -2.51 6.13
CA LYS A 164 9.99 -2.51 7.35
C LYS A 164 9.48 -1.47 8.37
N TYR A 165 9.14 -0.27 7.91
CA TYR A 165 8.55 0.79 8.73
C TYR A 165 7.26 0.31 9.40
N LEU A 166 6.31 -0.22 8.63
CA LEU A 166 5.04 -0.70 9.16
C LEU A 166 5.23 -1.83 10.18
N TYR A 167 6.09 -2.80 9.87
CA TYR A 167 6.40 -3.90 10.78
C TYR A 167 7.05 -3.43 12.08
N SER A 168 7.88 -2.37 12.06
CA SER A 168 8.55 -1.86 13.25
C SER A 168 7.59 -1.47 14.38
N PHE A 169 6.36 -1.05 14.07
CA PHE A 169 5.34 -0.73 15.07
C PHE A 169 4.74 -1.96 15.73
N THR A 170 4.79 -3.13 15.09
CA THR A 170 4.27 -4.39 15.69
C THR A 170 5.15 -4.94 16.80
N ILE A 171 6.44 -4.61 16.77
CA ILE A 171 7.42 -5.02 17.79
C ILE A 171 7.76 -3.89 18.77
N SER A 172 7.24 -2.69 18.52
CA SER A 172 7.47 -1.52 19.36
C SER A 172 6.55 -1.50 20.58
N LYS A 173 6.94 -0.72 21.60
CA LYS A 173 6.06 -0.41 22.73
C LYS A 173 4.86 0.39 22.24
N GLU A 174 3.70 0.24 22.89
CA GLU A 174 2.46 0.96 22.55
C GLU A 174 2.68 2.49 22.50
N SER A 175 3.57 3.03 23.35
CA SER A 175 3.91 4.46 23.34
C SER A 175 4.50 4.97 22.02
N LYS A 176 5.10 4.09 21.20
CA LYS A 176 5.62 4.48 19.88
C LYS A 176 4.53 4.55 18.82
N LEU A 177 3.34 3.98 19.04
CA LEU A 177 2.25 4.03 18.06
C LEU A 177 1.79 5.47 17.78
N THR A 178 2.02 6.41 18.70
CA THR A 178 1.72 7.83 18.47
C THR A 178 2.67 8.50 17.46
N GLU A 179 3.81 7.87 17.15
CA GLU A 179 4.74 8.32 16.10
C GLU A 179 4.34 7.79 14.71
N PHE A 180 3.30 6.95 14.62
CA PHE A 180 2.82 6.42 13.34
C PHE A 180 2.26 7.54 12.46
N ILE A 181 2.85 7.71 11.28
CA ILE A 181 2.41 8.70 10.30
C ILE A 181 0.96 8.39 9.88
N PRO A 182 0.03 9.35 10.00
CA PRO A 182 -1.38 9.11 9.71
C PRO A 182 -1.61 8.70 8.25
N PRO A 183 -2.55 7.77 7.98
CA PRO A 183 -2.94 7.43 6.61
C PRO A 183 -3.54 8.64 5.91
N ARG A 184 -3.22 8.82 4.62
CA ARG A 184 -3.79 9.88 3.80
C ARG A 184 -5.18 9.49 3.28
N LEU A 185 -6.20 10.09 3.86
CA LEU A 185 -7.60 9.93 3.46
C LEU A 185 -8.10 11.21 2.81
N THR A 186 -8.86 11.07 1.72
CA THR A 186 -9.58 12.17 1.09
C THR A 186 -11.08 11.93 1.14
N TYR A 187 -11.85 13.01 1.16
CA TYR A 187 -13.31 12.92 1.17
C TYR A 187 -13.88 13.75 0.03
N LYS A 188 -15.03 13.32 -0.48
CA LYS A 188 -15.83 14.12 -1.40
C LYS A 188 -17.31 13.93 -1.18
N ILE A 189 -18.07 14.90 -1.64
CA ILE A 189 -19.52 14.83 -1.69
C ILE A 189 -19.91 14.31 -3.08
N ASP A 190 -20.65 13.21 -3.14
CA ASP A 190 -21.27 12.70 -4.34
C ASP A 190 -22.78 12.89 -4.27
N ASN A 191 -23.42 13.23 -5.38
CA ASN A 191 -24.84 13.52 -5.46
C ASN A 191 -25.61 12.60 -6.42
N ARG A 192 -24.97 11.58 -6.99
CA ARG A 192 -25.57 10.77 -8.07
C ARG A 192 -26.62 9.80 -7.56
N ASN A 193 -26.44 9.30 -6.34
CA ASN A 193 -27.38 8.43 -5.62
C ASN A 193 -27.84 9.10 -4.30
N GLY A 194 -28.14 10.39 -4.36
CA GLY A 194 -28.35 11.23 -3.17
C GLY A 194 -27.04 11.83 -2.65
N LEU A 195 -27.15 12.78 -1.71
CA LEU A 195 -25.98 13.42 -1.07
C LEU A 195 -25.29 12.41 -0.15
N ASN A 196 -24.12 11.94 -0.58
CA ASN A 196 -23.31 10.96 0.14
C ASN A 196 -21.92 11.52 0.41
N LEU A 197 -21.41 11.26 1.62
CA LEU A 197 -20.01 11.48 1.95
C LEU A 197 -19.22 10.23 1.54
N LEU A 198 -18.33 10.38 0.55
CA LEU A 198 -17.42 9.32 0.12
C LEU A 198 -16.06 9.53 0.77
N CYS A 199 -15.48 8.45 1.28
CA CYS A 199 -14.09 8.40 1.71
C CYS A 199 -13.27 7.66 0.65
N GLU A 200 -12.15 8.25 0.25
CA GLU A 200 -11.23 7.74 -0.76
C GLU A 200 -9.83 7.56 -0.17
N TYR A 201 -9.16 6.50 -0.62
CA TYR A 201 -7.74 6.26 -0.33
C TYR A 201 -6.90 6.78 -1.50
N ASP A 202 -6.05 7.77 -1.28
CA ASP A 202 -5.19 8.30 -2.37
C ASP A 202 -4.15 7.25 -2.83
N SER A 203 -3.82 6.27 -1.97
CA SER A 203 -2.82 5.23 -2.21
C SER A 203 -3.25 3.87 -1.62
N LEU A 204 -2.70 2.76 -2.12
CA LEU A 204 -2.87 1.43 -1.50
C LEU A 204 -2.17 1.38 -0.15
N LYS A 205 -1.04 2.08 -0.03
CA LYS A 205 -0.33 2.33 1.23
C LYS A 205 -1.27 2.94 2.28
N ALA A 206 -2.00 4.01 1.98
CA ALA A 206 -2.92 4.65 2.92
C ALA A 206 -4.04 3.71 3.39
N MET A 207 -4.47 2.78 2.53
CA MET A 207 -5.43 1.76 2.91
C MET A 207 -4.83 0.73 3.89
N ILE A 208 -3.60 0.27 3.63
CA ILE A 208 -2.87 -0.63 4.53
C ILE A 208 -2.60 0.07 5.88
N ASP A 209 -2.18 1.33 5.85
CA ASP A 209 -1.93 2.15 7.04
C ASP A 209 -3.21 2.31 7.89
N LEU A 210 -4.36 2.56 7.25
CA LEU A 210 -5.63 2.66 7.97
C LEU A 210 -6.07 1.31 8.55
N ALA A 211 -5.92 0.22 7.79
CA ALA A 211 -6.23 -1.12 8.29
C ALA A 211 -5.36 -1.46 9.51
N PHE A 212 -4.06 -1.10 9.46
CA PHE A 212 -3.14 -1.24 10.58
C PHE A 212 -3.57 -0.41 11.79
N ALA A 213 -3.85 0.88 11.58
CA ALA A 213 -4.29 1.78 12.64
C ALA A 213 -5.54 1.23 13.35
N LYS A 214 -6.57 0.82 12.58
CA LYS A 214 -7.77 0.17 13.12
C LYS A 214 -7.41 -1.06 13.95
N ALA A 215 -6.56 -1.93 13.42
CA ALA A 215 -6.22 -3.21 14.05
C ALA A 215 -5.45 -3.04 15.37
N VAL A 216 -4.58 -2.03 15.49
CA VAL A 216 -3.82 -1.77 16.73
C VAL A 216 -4.64 -1.01 17.78
N THR A 217 -5.66 -0.27 17.36
CA THR A 217 -6.60 0.43 18.27
C THR A 217 -7.82 -0.41 18.66
N ASP A 218 -8.02 -1.59 18.06
CA ASP A 218 -9.16 -2.46 18.37
C ASP A 218 -8.96 -3.15 19.73
N ASP A 219 -9.88 -2.90 20.66
CA ASP A 219 -9.91 -3.51 22.00
C ASP A 219 -9.92 -5.04 21.96
N LYS A 220 -10.45 -5.64 20.89
CA LYS A 220 -10.48 -7.11 20.71
C LYS A 220 -9.10 -7.69 20.38
N LYS A 221 -8.12 -6.85 20.02
CA LYS A 221 -6.75 -7.20 19.63
C LYS A 221 -6.74 -8.37 18.64
N LEU A 222 -7.39 -8.18 17.49
CA LEU A 222 -7.55 -9.24 16.48
C LEU A 222 -6.29 -9.46 15.64
N LEU A 223 -5.39 -8.48 15.55
CA LEU A 223 -4.05 -8.69 14.97
C LEU A 223 -3.18 -9.49 15.95
N ARG A 224 -2.76 -10.70 15.56
CA ARG A 224 -2.07 -11.65 16.43
C ARG A 224 -0.92 -12.37 15.75
N THR A 225 -0.03 -12.93 16.55
CA THR A 225 1.07 -13.80 16.10
C THR A 225 0.68 -15.26 16.29
N CYS A 226 0.78 -16.06 15.22
CA CYS A 226 0.47 -17.49 15.27
C CYS A 226 1.45 -18.23 16.20
N LYS A 227 0.93 -19.01 17.17
CA LYS A 227 1.76 -19.79 18.11
C LYS A 227 2.61 -20.89 17.47
N HIS A 228 2.29 -21.28 16.23
CA HIS A 228 3.01 -22.34 15.52
C HIS A 228 4.10 -21.79 14.59
N CYS A 229 3.73 -20.94 13.64
CA CYS A 229 4.63 -20.47 12.58
C CYS A 229 5.14 -19.04 12.77
N GLY A 230 4.68 -18.33 13.81
CA GLY A 230 5.08 -16.95 14.04
C GLY A 230 4.58 -15.92 13.02
N LYS A 231 3.69 -16.33 12.09
CA LYS A 231 3.05 -15.43 11.11
C LYS A 231 2.06 -14.50 11.81
N LEU A 232 2.07 -13.20 11.47
CA LEU A 232 1.01 -12.27 11.85
C LEU A 232 -0.27 -12.58 11.08
N PHE A 233 -1.42 -12.59 11.76
CA PHE A 233 -2.71 -12.86 11.15
C PHE A 233 -3.81 -12.03 11.82
N TYR A 234 -4.90 -11.81 11.09
CA TYR A 234 -6.10 -11.17 11.62
C TYR A 234 -7.09 -12.25 12.04
N ALA A 235 -7.38 -12.31 13.34
CA ALA A 235 -8.24 -13.32 13.93
C ALA A 235 -9.71 -13.04 13.61
N THR A 236 -10.46 -14.11 13.28
CA THR A 236 -11.92 -14.05 13.14
C THR A 236 -12.65 -14.16 14.48
N ASP A 237 -11.98 -14.68 15.50
CA ASP A 237 -12.51 -14.88 16.85
C ASP A 237 -11.44 -14.57 17.90
N ILE A 238 -11.84 -13.99 19.04
CA ILE A 238 -10.94 -13.55 20.13
C ILE A 238 -10.10 -14.68 20.74
N ARG A 239 -10.53 -15.94 20.60
CA ARG A 239 -9.86 -17.15 21.08
C ARG A 239 -8.91 -17.76 20.05
N SER A 240 -8.80 -17.19 18.86
CA SER A 240 -7.92 -17.72 17.82
C SER A 240 -6.45 -17.47 18.17
N GLU A 241 -5.69 -18.55 18.26
CA GLU A 241 -4.24 -18.55 18.56
C GLU A 241 -3.37 -18.98 17.37
N PHE A 242 -4.00 -19.43 16.28
CA PHE A 242 -3.35 -19.98 15.10
C PHE A 242 -3.91 -19.35 13.83
N CYS A 243 -3.04 -19.08 12.85
CA CYS A 243 -3.46 -18.49 11.57
C CYS A 243 -4.25 -19.46 10.68
N SER A 244 -4.26 -20.76 11.00
CA SER A 244 -5.00 -21.78 10.25
C SER A 244 -5.25 -23.03 11.09
N ALA A 245 -6.25 -23.83 10.68
CA ALA A 245 -6.49 -25.16 11.26
C ALA A 245 -5.27 -26.08 11.10
N ARG A 246 -4.54 -25.97 9.98
CA ARG A 246 -3.29 -26.70 9.74
C ARG A 246 -2.23 -26.40 10.79
N CYS A 247 -1.98 -25.11 11.07
CA CYS A 247 -1.02 -24.69 12.10
C CYS A 247 -1.39 -25.20 13.50
N ARG A 248 -2.68 -25.14 13.85
CA ARG A 248 -3.18 -25.70 15.13
C ARG A 248 -2.92 -27.20 15.25
N ASN A 249 -3.22 -27.96 14.20
CA ASN A 249 -3.03 -29.41 14.19
C ASN A 249 -1.54 -29.78 14.30
N GLN A 250 -0.67 -29.12 13.52
CA GLN A 250 0.78 -29.35 13.57
C GLN A 250 1.35 -29.01 14.95
N TYR A 251 0.95 -27.90 15.54
CA TYR A 251 1.36 -27.51 16.90
C TYR A 251 0.98 -28.57 17.94
N ASN A 252 -0.25 -29.06 17.91
CA ASN A 252 -0.72 -30.08 18.85
C ASN A 252 0.03 -31.41 18.70
N VAL A 253 0.32 -31.83 17.46
CA VAL A 253 1.12 -33.03 17.19
C VAL A 253 2.53 -32.89 17.75
N TYR A 254 3.21 -31.76 17.51
CA TYR A 254 4.55 -31.52 18.05
C TYR A 254 4.56 -31.46 19.58
N LYS A 255 3.57 -30.79 20.19
CA LYS A 255 3.41 -30.75 21.65
C LYS A 255 3.17 -32.13 22.26
N SER A 256 2.41 -32.99 21.59
CA SER A 256 2.18 -34.36 22.05
C SER A 256 3.45 -35.21 21.95
N ARG A 257 4.21 -35.07 20.86
CA ARG A 257 5.47 -35.81 20.68
C ARG A 257 6.55 -35.40 21.66
N ALA A 258 6.64 -34.11 22.00
CA ALA A 258 7.63 -33.60 22.97
C ALA A 258 7.37 -34.04 24.43
N LYS A 259 6.24 -34.69 24.70
CA LYS A 259 5.93 -35.27 26.02
C LYS A 259 6.36 -36.75 26.13
N HIS A 260 6.77 -37.35 25.03
CA HIS A 260 7.30 -38.71 24.94
C HIS A 260 8.80 -38.64 24.64
#